data_AF-A0AAU9N598-F1
#
_entry.id   AF-A0AAU9N598-F1
#
_cell.length_a   1.000
_cell.length_b   1.000
_cell.length_c   1.000
_cell.angle_alpha   90.00
_cell.angle_beta   90.00
_cell.angle_gamma   90.00
#
_symmetry.space_group_name_H-M   'P 1'
#
loop_
_entity.id
_entity.type
_entity.pdbx_description
1 polymer ?
#
loop_
_entity_poly.entity_id
_entity_poly.type
_entity_poly.pdbx_seq_one_letter_code
_entity_poly.pdbx_strand_id
1 'polypeptide(L)'
;MVNLMVLGLAIYDTMQYIRSPINTICLGQAASMASLLLAVGAKGERRSLPNATIMIHQPSGGYSGQAKDMAIHTKHIIRVWKSLNGLYAKHTGQNVYVIRKNMDRDCFMTPEEAKEFGIIDEVMDERPLTLTQLSISQPCIKWCRKWLIKWAIKIPILPFSCLHRISRDDILPNLLLS
;
A
#
# COMPACT_ATOMS: atom_id res chain seq x y z
N MET A 1 -10.91 -3.28 -18.72
CA MET A 1 -10.84 -2.57 -17.42
C MET A 1 -11.36 -3.40 -16.25
N VAL A 2 -12.47 -4.16 -16.37
CA VAL A 2 -13.01 -5.00 -15.27
C VAL A 2 -11.98 -5.96 -14.64
N ASN A 3 -11.05 -6.52 -15.43
CA ASN A 3 -10.04 -7.46 -14.91
C ASN A 3 -9.08 -6.87 -13.88
N LEU A 4 -8.75 -5.57 -13.95
CA LEU A 4 -7.84 -4.94 -13.00
C LEU A 4 -8.47 -4.81 -11.60
N MET A 5 -9.80 -4.71 -11.54
CA MET A 5 -10.51 -4.63 -10.27
C MET A 5 -10.54 -5.97 -9.54
N VAL A 6 -10.71 -7.06 -10.28
CA VAL A 6 -10.67 -8.41 -9.72
C VAL A 6 -9.27 -8.72 -9.16
N LEU A 7 -8.21 -8.27 -9.83
CA LEU A 7 -6.83 -8.37 -9.31
C LEU A 7 -6.65 -7.56 -8.04
N GLY A 8 -7.16 -6.33 -7.98
CA GLY A 8 -7.10 -5.52 -6.76
C GLY A 8 -7.89 -6.15 -5.60
N LEU A 9 -9.01 -6.83 -5.88
CA LEU A 9 -9.75 -7.58 -4.87
C LEU A 9 -8.98 -8.81 -4.38
N ALA A 10 -8.20 -9.47 -5.22
CA ALA A 10 -7.32 -10.56 -4.77
C ALA A 10 -6.22 -10.06 -3.81
N ILE A 11 -5.66 -8.86 -4.07
CA ILE A 11 -4.71 -8.22 -3.14
C ILE A 11 -5.44 -7.86 -1.84
N TYR A 12 -6.63 -7.27 -1.93
CA TYR A 12 -7.47 -6.97 -0.76
C TYR A 12 -7.71 -8.21 0.10
N ASP A 13 -8.15 -9.31 -0.51
CA ASP A 13 -8.42 -10.55 0.22
C ASP A 13 -7.14 -11.11 0.84
N THR A 14 -6.01 -11.03 0.14
CA THR A 14 -4.71 -11.43 0.70
C THR A 14 -4.34 -10.58 1.91
N MET A 15 -4.52 -9.26 1.82
CA MET A 15 -4.26 -8.33 2.92
C MET A 15 -5.08 -8.67 4.17
N GLN A 16 -6.34 -9.06 3.97
CA GLN A 16 -7.24 -9.45 5.07
C GLN A 16 -7.04 -10.89 5.56
N TYR A 17 -6.53 -11.78 4.71
CA TYR A 17 -6.35 -13.19 5.02
C TYR A 17 -5.11 -13.43 5.88
N ILE A 18 -4.04 -12.66 5.67
CA ILE A 18 -2.83 -12.80 6.46
C ILE A 18 -3.04 -12.30 7.90
N ARG A 19 -2.34 -12.92 8.86
CA ARG A 19 -2.43 -12.54 10.28
C ARG A 19 -1.62 -11.30 10.64
N SER A 20 -0.61 -10.96 9.82
CA SER A 20 0.25 -9.82 10.10
C SER A 20 -0.51 -8.51 9.88
N PRO A 21 -0.42 -7.54 10.79
CA PRO A 21 -0.94 -6.21 10.52
C PRO A 21 -0.20 -5.61 9.32
N ILE A 22 -0.94 -4.94 8.44
CA ILE A 22 -0.41 -4.33 7.23
C ILE A 22 -0.45 -2.83 7.38
N ASN A 23 0.71 -2.20 7.25
CA ASN A 23 0.84 -0.76 7.20
C ASN A 23 0.75 -0.29 5.74
N THR A 24 -0.08 0.71 5.48
CA THR A 24 -0.27 1.28 4.14
C THR A 24 0.20 2.72 4.13
N ILE A 25 1.02 3.08 3.14
CA ILE A 25 1.55 4.44 2.99
C ILE A 25 1.31 4.90 1.56
N CYS A 26 0.57 6.00 1.40
CA CYS A 26 0.40 6.64 0.10
C CYS A 26 1.60 7.54 -0.20
N LEU A 27 2.31 7.21 -1.28
CA LEU A 27 3.40 8.00 -1.83
C LEU A 27 2.94 8.54 -3.20
N GLY A 28 2.71 9.85 -3.29
CA GLY A 28 2.30 10.51 -4.54
C GLY A 28 0.80 10.38 -4.85
N GLN A 29 0.30 9.19 -5.20
CA GLN A 29 -1.13 9.04 -5.53
C GLN A 29 -1.68 7.66 -5.19
N ALA A 30 -2.89 7.64 -4.61
CA ALA A 30 -3.71 6.45 -4.47
C ALA A 30 -5.09 6.70 -5.09
N ALA A 31 -5.30 6.18 -6.31
CA ALA A 31 -6.53 6.37 -7.07
C ALA A 31 -7.25 5.05 -7.34
N SER A 32 -8.58 5.06 -7.36
CA SER A 32 -9.41 3.89 -7.66
C SER A 32 -9.08 2.71 -6.72
N MET A 33 -8.80 1.52 -7.24
CA MET A 33 -8.40 0.36 -6.41
C MET A 33 -7.22 0.65 -5.49
N ALA A 34 -6.31 1.57 -5.81
CA ALA A 34 -5.20 1.91 -4.92
C ALA A 34 -5.68 2.68 -3.66
N SER A 35 -6.71 3.53 -3.76
CA SER A 35 -7.29 4.18 -2.57
C SER A 35 -8.05 3.19 -1.70
N LEU A 36 -8.67 2.17 -2.31
CA LEU A 36 -9.25 1.07 -1.54
C LEU A 36 -8.15 0.33 -0.78
N LEU A 37 -7.08 -0.11 -1.46
CA LEU A 37 -5.98 -0.82 -0.81
C LEU A 37 -5.31 0.02 0.29
N LEU A 38 -5.23 1.34 0.11
CA LEU A 38 -4.78 2.26 1.16
C LEU A 38 -5.68 2.20 2.40
N ALA A 39 -7.01 2.25 2.20
CA ALA A 39 -8.00 2.21 3.28
C ALA A 39 -8.03 0.89 4.06
N VAL A 40 -7.55 -0.20 3.44
CA VAL A 40 -7.59 -1.58 3.94
C VAL A 40 -6.51 -1.86 4.98
N GLY A 41 -5.47 -1.02 5.05
CA GLY A 41 -4.41 -1.16 6.05
C GLY A 41 -4.98 -1.28 7.48
N ALA A 42 -4.19 -1.86 8.37
CA ALA A 42 -4.57 -2.01 9.76
C ALA A 42 -4.94 -0.64 10.35
N LYS A 43 -6.04 -0.58 11.11
CA LYS A 43 -6.55 0.66 11.69
C LYS A 43 -5.47 1.31 12.57
N GLY A 44 -5.18 2.59 12.32
CA GLY A 44 -4.09 3.34 12.97
C GLY A 44 -2.74 3.27 12.23
N GLU A 45 -2.63 2.44 11.19
CA GLU A 45 -1.41 2.21 10.42
C GLU A 45 -1.58 2.62 8.94
N ARG A 46 -2.61 3.42 8.61
CA ARG A 46 -2.87 3.93 7.26
C ARG A 46 -2.39 5.37 7.16
N ARG A 47 -1.41 5.62 6.29
CA ARG A 47 -0.69 6.91 6.25
C ARG A 47 -0.57 7.47 4.84
N SER A 48 -0.34 8.77 4.74
CA SER A 48 -0.10 9.46 3.47
C SER A 48 0.92 10.57 3.64
N LEU A 49 1.68 10.88 2.59
CA LEU A 49 2.47 12.12 2.53
C LEU A 49 1.57 13.33 2.26
N PRO A 50 1.95 14.55 2.70
CA PRO A 50 1.12 15.76 2.62
C PRO A 50 0.82 16.24 1.19
N ASN A 51 1.67 15.91 0.21
CA ASN A 51 1.43 16.28 -1.19
C ASN A 51 0.77 15.14 -2.00
N ALA A 52 0.39 14.05 -1.36
CA ALA A 52 -0.21 12.94 -2.07
C ALA A 52 -1.67 13.23 -2.45
N THR A 53 -2.15 12.64 -3.53
CA THR A 53 -3.55 12.76 -3.96
C THR A 53 -4.27 11.42 -3.77
N ILE A 54 -5.41 11.46 -3.09
CA ILE A 54 -6.29 10.30 -2.95
C ILE A 54 -7.50 10.51 -3.86
N MET A 55 -7.88 9.49 -4.63
CA MET A 55 -9.07 9.56 -5.48
C MET A 55 -9.92 8.31 -5.37
N ILE A 56 -11.23 8.52 -5.23
CA ILE A 56 -12.25 7.47 -5.32
C ILE A 56 -13.18 7.76 -6.49
N HIS A 57 -13.60 6.70 -7.18
CA HIS A 57 -14.55 6.78 -8.27
C HIS A 57 -15.24 5.44 -8.52
N GLN A 58 -16.32 5.46 -9.29
CA GLN A 58 -17.04 4.27 -9.69
C GLN A 58 -16.18 3.40 -10.64
N PRO A 59 -16.40 2.07 -10.60
CA PRO A 59 -15.73 1.15 -11.51
C PRO A 59 -16.15 1.42 -12.95
N SER A 60 -15.17 1.56 -13.83
CA SER A 60 -15.41 1.65 -15.28
C SER A 60 -15.34 0.27 -15.92
N GLY A 61 -16.26 0.00 -16.82
CA GLY A 61 -16.34 -1.27 -17.54
C GLY A 61 -17.16 -1.14 -18.81
N GLY A 62 -16.75 -1.86 -19.84
CA GLY A 62 -17.46 -1.96 -21.11
C GLY A 62 -17.31 -3.37 -21.65
N TYR A 63 -18.38 -3.87 -22.26
CA TYR A 63 -18.42 -5.15 -22.95
C TYR A 63 -19.28 -5.01 -24.20
N SER A 64 -18.81 -5.55 -25.32
CA SER A 64 -19.54 -5.65 -26.57
C SER A 64 -19.63 -7.12 -26.97
N GLY A 65 -20.79 -7.56 -27.45
CA GLY A 65 -21.03 -8.97 -27.78
C GLY A 65 -22.51 -9.28 -27.90
N GLN A 66 -22.86 -10.56 -27.80
CA GLN A 66 -24.25 -10.98 -27.83
C GLN A 66 -25.04 -10.38 -26.66
N ALA A 67 -26.33 -10.13 -26.86
CA ALA A 67 -27.19 -9.52 -25.83
C ALA A 67 -27.20 -10.31 -24.51
N LYS A 68 -27.12 -11.65 -24.57
CA LYS A 68 -27.04 -12.51 -23.38
C LYS A 68 -25.74 -12.28 -22.61
N ASP A 69 -24.61 -12.24 -23.30
CA ASP A 69 -23.30 -12.02 -22.68
C ASP A 69 -23.19 -10.61 -22.11
N MET A 70 -23.70 -9.60 -22.82
CA MET A 70 -23.82 -8.24 -22.29
C MET A 70 -24.58 -8.22 -20.96
N ALA A 71 -25.73 -8.89 -20.87
CA ALA A 71 -26.50 -8.96 -19.64
C ALA A 71 -25.71 -9.62 -18.49
N ILE A 72 -24.95 -10.68 -18.78
CA ILE A 72 -24.08 -11.35 -17.80
C ILE A 72 -22.99 -10.40 -17.29
N HIS A 73 -22.29 -9.71 -18.19
CA HIS A 73 -21.21 -8.79 -17.85
C HIS A 73 -21.72 -7.55 -17.10
N THR A 74 -22.85 -6.97 -17.51
CA THR A 74 -23.49 -5.87 -16.79
C THR A 74 -23.86 -6.27 -15.35
N LYS A 75 -24.45 -7.46 -15.18
CA LYS A 75 -24.78 -7.98 -13.84
C LYS A 75 -23.53 -8.16 -12.97
N HIS A 76 -22.42 -8.61 -13.56
CA HIS A 76 -21.15 -8.74 -12.87
C HIS A 76 -20.58 -7.37 -12.43
N ILE A 77 -20.57 -6.37 -13.31
CA ILE A 77 -20.10 -5.01 -12.98
C ILE A 77 -20.93 -4.41 -11.84
N ILE A 78 -22.26 -4.55 -11.88
CA ILE A 78 -23.14 -4.07 -10.81
C ILE A 78 -22.84 -4.77 -9.48
N ARG A 79 -22.55 -6.08 -9.50
CA ARG A 79 -22.15 -6.82 -8.30
C ARG A 79 -20.84 -6.27 -7.73
N VAL A 80 -19.81 -6.13 -8.55
CA VAL A 80 -18.50 -5.61 -8.12
C VAL A 80 -18.64 -4.19 -7.57
N TRP A 81 -19.39 -3.32 -8.24
CA TRP A 81 -19.67 -1.98 -7.76
C TRP A 81 -20.32 -1.96 -6.37
N LYS A 82 -21.34 -2.80 -6.15
CA LYS A 82 -21.99 -2.91 -4.82
C LYS A 82 -21.01 -3.39 -3.76
N SER A 83 -20.18 -4.39 -4.08
CA SER A 83 -19.15 -4.88 -3.17
C SER A 83 -18.13 -3.79 -2.81
N LEU A 84 -17.59 -3.06 -3.80
CA LEU A 84 -16.62 -1.99 -3.57
C LEU A 84 -17.18 -0.90 -2.65
N ASN A 85 -18.41 -0.43 -2.89
CA ASN A 85 -19.05 0.54 -2.00
C ASN A 85 -19.16 0.03 -0.56
N GLY A 86 -19.47 -1.25 -0.38
CA GLY A 86 -19.54 -1.89 0.94
C GLY A 86 -18.15 -1.98 1.61
N LEU A 87 -17.10 -2.26 0.84
CA LEU A 87 -15.73 -2.32 1.35
C LEU A 87 -15.22 -0.94 1.77
N TYR A 88 -15.45 0.10 0.97
CA TYR A 88 -15.13 1.47 1.37
C TYR A 88 -15.86 1.85 2.65
N ALA A 89 -17.18 1.64 2.72
CA ALA A 89 -17.96 1.94 3.92
C ALA A 89 -17.45 1.21 5.17
N LYS A 90 -17.05 -0.06 5.03
CA LYS A 90 -16.48 -0.86 6.12
C LYS A 90 -15.19 -0.25 6.67
N HIS A 91 -14.28 0.20 5.81
CA HIS A 91 -12.96 0.67 6.22
C HIS A 91 -12.90 2.16 6.57
N THR A 92 -13.77 2.98 5.97
CA THR A 92 -13.85 4.41 6.31
C THR A 92 -14.79 4.69 7.48
N GLY A 93 -15.69 3.76 7.80
CA GLY A 93 -16.75 3.98 8.79
C GLY A 93 -17.88 4.89 8.29
N GLN A 94 -17.82 5.33 7.04
CA GLN A 94 -18.84 6.16 6.41
C GLN A 94 -20.08 5.33 6.08
N ASN A 95 -21.23 6.01 6.02
CA ASN A 95 -22.45 5.37 5.52
C ASN A 95 -22.30 5.05 4.02
N VAL A 96 -22.77 3.86 3.59
CA VAL A 96 -22.79 3.44 2.18
C VAL A 96 -23.42 4.49 1.25
N TYR A 97 -24.42 5.26 1.70
CA TYR A 97 -25.00 6.35 0.92
C TYR A 97 -24.01 7.48 0.63
N VAL A 98 -23.17 7.84 1.62
CA VAL A 98 -22.11 8.85 1.47
C VAL A 98 -21.03 8.34 0.51
N ILE A 99 -20.62 7.08 0.65
CA ILE A 99 -19.67 6.45 -0.28
C ILE A 99 -20.20 6.48 -1.71
N ARG A 100 -21.45 6.04 -1.93
CA ARG A 100 -22.05 6.04 -3.28
C ARG A 100 -22.09 7.42 -3.90
N LYS A 101 -22.43 8.45 -3.10
CA LYS A 101 -22.48 9.84 -3.58
C LYS A 101 -21.09 10.32 -4.01
N ASN A 102 -20.06 10.05 -3.21
CA ASN A 102 -18.70 10.48 -3.53
C ASN A 102 -18.02 9.61 -4.60
N MET A 103 -18.45 8.36 -4.80
CA MET A 103 -17.95 7.49 -5.87
C MET A 103 -18.67 7.70 -7.22
N ASP A 104 -19.79 8.43 -7.29
CA ASP A 104 -20.52 8.59 -8.55
C ASP A 104 -19.69 9.32 -9.63
N ARG A 105 -18.82 10.24 -9.19
CA ARG A 105 -17.85 10.94 -10.04
C ARG A 105 -16.46 10.80 -9.46
N ASP A 106 -15.47 11.20 -10.23
CA ASP A 106 -14.10 11.27 -9.75
C ASP A 106 -14.04 12.28 -8.59
N CYS A 107 -13.77 11.78 -7.39
CA CYS A 107 -13.65 12.57 -6.18
C CYS A 107 -12.20 12.55 -5.73
N PHE A 108 -11.52 13.68 -5.92
CA PHE A 108 -10.15 13.90 -5.49
C PHE A 108 -10.14 14.51 -4.08
N MET A 109 -9.22 14.03 -3.26
CA MET A 109 -9.06 14.44 -1.87
C MET A 109 -7.58 14.74 -1.59
N THR A 110 -7.33 15.79 -0.82
CA THR A 110 -6.03 15.97 -0.16
C THR A 110 -5.85 14.90 0.93
N PRO A 111 -4.62 14.69 1.45
CA PRO A 111 -4.38 13.77 2.56
C PRO A 111 -5.22 14.10 3.80
N GLU A 112 -5.43 15.37 4.10
CA GLU A 112 -6.23 15.84 5.23
C GLU A 112 -7.72 15.50 5.02
N GLU A 113 -8.25 15.76 3.83
CA GLU A 113 -9.62 15.40 3.47
C GLU A 113 -9.81 13.87 3.48
N ALA A 114 -8.81 13.12 3.00
CA ALA A 114 -8.84 11.66 3.03
C ALA A 114 -8.79 11.10 4.46
N LYS A 115 -8.11 11.80 5.37
CA LYS A 115 -8.07 11.48 6.81
C LYS A 115 -9.44 11.73 7.45
N GLU A 116 -10.05 12.88 7.18
CA GLU A 116 -11.39 13.20 7.65
C GLU A 116 -12.45 12.23 7.09
N PHE A 117 -12.32 11.86 5.82
CA PHE A 117 -13.19 10.88 5.18
C PHE A 117 -13.02 9.47 5.76
N GLY A 118 -11.86 9.18 6.36
CA GLY A 118 -11.53 7.90 7.00
C GLY A 118 -10.78 6.89 6.13
N ILE A 119 -10.23 7.32 4.99
CA ILE A 119 -9.37 6.48 4.12
C ILE A 119 -8.00 6.28 4.76
N ILE A 120 -7.46 7.30 5.40
CA ILE A 120 -6.19 7.23 6.14
C ILE A 120 -6.39 7.63 7.61
N ASP A 121 -5.42 7.31 8.44
CA ASP A 121 -5.39 7.68 9.86
C ASP A 121 -4.45 8.87 10.12
N GLU A 122 -3.36 8.99 9.36
CA GLU A 122 -2.29 9.96 9.62
C GLU A 122 -1.70 10.55 8.33
N VAL A 123 -1.37 11.84 8.37
CA VAL A 123 -0.53 12.51 7.36
C VAL A 123 0.86 12.66 7.94
N MET A 124 1.87 12.15 7.23
CA MET A 124 3.26 12.14 7.67
C MET A 124 4.10 13.10 6.83
N ASP A 125 4.75 14.05 7.49
CA ASP A 125 5.67 14.97 6.82
C ASP A 125 7.12 14.48 6.88
N GLU A 126 7.46 13.70 7.91
CA GLU A 126 8.81 13.18 8.14
C GLU A 126 8.78 11.68 8.45
N ARG A 127 9.88 10.99 8.13
CA ARG A 127 10.06 9.59 8.51
C ARG A 127 10.41 9.53 10.01
N PRO A 128 9.56 8.91 10.86
CA PRO A 128 9.87 8.79 12.28
C PRO A 128 11.11 7.91 12.47
N LEU A 129 12.14 8.48 13.10
CA LEU A 129 13.44 7.84 13.34
C LEU A 129 13.34 6.59 14.24
N THR A 130 12.25 6.44 14.98
CA THR A 130 11.97 5.31 15.90
C THR A 130 11.79 3.95 15.18
N LEU A 131 11.38 3.93 13.90
CA LEU A 131 11.31 2.69 13.11
C LEU A 131 12.70 2.11 12.79
N THR A 132 13.74 2.95 12.79
CA THR A 132 15.14 2.56 12.59
C THR A 132 15.67 1.76 13.78
N GLN A 133 15.26 2.09 15.01
CA GLN A 133 15.71 1.38 16.21
C GLN A 133 14.96 0.06 16.42
N LEU A 134 13.66 0.02 16.12
CA LEU A 134 12.87 -1.21 16.24
C LEU A 134 13.33 -2.27 15.21
N SER A 135 13.59 -1.89 13.96
CA SER A 135 14.10 -2.81 12.94
C SER A 135 15.45 -3.45 13.32
N ILE A 136 16.35 -2.72 13.99
CA ILE A 136 17.63 -3.26 14.50
C ILE A 136 17.41 -4.25 15.66
N SER A 137 16.32 -4.07 16.43
CA SER A 137 16.01 -4.90 17.60
C SER A 137 15.25 -6.20 17.28
N GLN A 138 14.56 -6.27 16.12
CA GLN A 138 13.76 -7.42 15.70
C GLN A 138 14.63 -8.71 15.59
N PRO A 139 14.20 -9.85 16.17
CA PRO A 139 14.95 -11.11 16.11
C PRO A 139 15.24 -11.57 14.67
N CYS A 140 14.30 -11.33 13.74
CA CYS A 140 14.44 -11.70 12.33
C CYS A 140 15.53 -10.90 11.61
N ILE A 141 15.67 -9.61 11.90
CA ILE A 141 16.71 -8.74 11.31
C ILE A 141 18.06 -9.05 11.95
N LYS A 142 18.12 -9.29 13.26
CA LYS A 142 19.34 -9.77 13.94
C LYS A 142 19.82 -11.12 13.37
N TRP A 143 18.90 -12.03 13.07
CA TRP A 143 19.21 -13.32 12.45
C TRP A 143 19.71 -13.13 11.02
N CYS A 144 19.01 -12.35 10.19
CA CYS A 144 19.40 -12.06 8.82
C CYS A 144 20.78 -11.38 8.75
N ARG A 145 21.06 -10.42 9.65
CA ARG A 145 22.35 -9.74 9.73
C ARG A 145 23.47 -10.70 10.19
N LYS A 146 23.23 -11.54 11.19
CA LYS A 146 24.18 -12.59 11.61
C LYS A 146 24.41 -13.64 10.52
N TRP A 147 23.37 -14.00 9.77
CA TRP A 147 23.45 -14.95 8.67
C TRP A 147 24.22 -14.36 7.48
N LEU A 148 23.91 -13.14 7.06
CA LEU A 148 24.66 -12.40 6.03
C LEU A 148 26.13 -12.21 6.39
N ILE A 149 26.44 -11.87 7.64
CA ILE A 149 27.84 -11.76 8.12
C ILE A 149 28.52 -13.13 8.08
N LYS A 150 27.87 -14.20 8.58
CA LYS A 150 28.42 -15.56 8.52
C LYS A 150 28.56 -16.09 7.09
N TRP A 151 27.69 -15.66 6.18
CA TRP A 151 27.71 -16.04 4.76
C TRP A 151 28.81 -15.29 4.02
N ALA A 152 28.94 -13.97 4.22
CA ALA A 152 30.01 -13.16 3.66
C ALA A 152 31.41 -13.60 4.11
N ILE A 153 31.55 -14.13 5.32
CA ILE A 153 32.82 -14.69 5.84
C ILE A 153 33.11 -16.10 5.27
N LYS A 154 32.09 -16.83 4.80
CA LYS A 154 32.21 -18.20 4.27
C LYS A 154 32.36 -18.30 2.76
N ILE A 155 32.30 -17.17 2.03
CA ILE A 155 32.61 -17.18 0.60
C ILE A 155 34.14 -17.18 0.46
N PRO A 156 34.75 -18.23 -0.12
CA PRO A 156 36.15 -18.16 -0.51
C PRO A 156 36.27 -17.05 -1.55
N ILE A 157 37.09 -16.06 -1.23
CA ILE A 157 37.42 -14.93 -2.08
C ILE A 157 38.01 -15.53 -3.37
N LEU A 158 37.24 -15.51 -4.46
CA LEU A 158 37.78 -15.73 -5.80
C LEU A 158 38.90 -14.72 -6.05
N PRO A 159 39.97 -15.09 -6.76
CA PRO A 159 41.18 -14.27 -6.84
C PRO A 159 40.86 -12.87 -7.36
N PHE A 160 41.37 -11.90 -6.61
CA PHE A 160 41.33 -10.46 -6.87
C PHE A 160 41.88 -10.13 -8.26
N SER A 161 41.01 -9.95 -9.26
CA SER A 161 41.35 -9.18 -10.47
C SER A 161 40.21 -8.30 -11.00
N CYS A 162 39.01 -8.37 -10.42
CA CYS A 162 37.88 -7.52 -10.81
C CYS A 162 37.04 -7.16 -9.59
N LEU A 163 37.40 -6.07 -8.88
CA LEU A 163 36.45 -5.19 -8.18
C LEU A 163 37.24 -4.05 -7.53
N HIS A 164 37.00 -2.85 -8.02
CA HIS A 164 37.52 -1.62 -7.44
C HIS A 164 37.03 -1.48 -5.99
N ARG A 165 38.02 -1.36 -5.11
CA ARG A 165 38.01 -0.88 -3.72
C ARG A 165 36.76 -0.06 -3.34
N ILE A 166 35.85 -0.65 -2.56
CA ILE A 166 35.03 0.11 -1.60
C ILE A 166 35.69 -0.08 -0.24
N SER A 167 36.27 1.00 0.29
CA SER A 167 36.94 0.97 1.60
C SER A 167 35.89 0.85 2.70
N ARG A 168 36.25 0.21 3.82
CA ARG A 168 35.42 0.17 5.03
C ARG A 168 35.11 1.56 5.61
N ASP A 169 35.81 2.60 5.14
CA ASP A 169 35.69 3.98 5.63
C ASP A 169 34.52 4.75 5.00
N ASP A 170 33.91 4.24 3.91
CA ASP A 170 32.84 4.95 3.20
C ASP A 170 31.44 4.78 3.84
N ILE A 171 31.31 3.96 4.90
CA ILE A 171 30.02 3.59 5.51
C ILE A 171 29.69 4.38 6.79
N LEU A 172 30.62 5.13 7.37
CA LEU A 172 30.35 5.96 8.54
C LEU A 172 31.21 7.23 8.56
N PRO A 173 30.60 8.42 8.35
CA PRO A 173 31.03 9.58 9.11
C PRO A 173 29.85 10.19 9.89
N ASN A 174 30.15 10.57 11.13
CA ASN A 174 29.34 11.35 12.08
C ASN A 174 28.48 10.60 13.10
N LEU A 175 29.12 9.74 13.88
CA LEU A 175 28.79 9.61 15.31
C LEU A 175 30.08 9.41 16.09
N LEU A 176 30.66 10.52 16.55
CA LEU A 176 31.53 10.71 17.71
C LEU A 176 32.41 11.95 17.46
N LEU A 177 31.91 13.14 17.87
CA LEU A 177 32.63 14.28 18.46
C LEU A 177 31.78 15.56 18.37
N SER A 178 30.86 15.73 19.34
CA SER A 178 30.52 16.97 20.06
C SER A 178 29.42 16.66 21.07
#